data_AF-A0AB39XLR0-F1
#
_entry.id   AF-A0AB39XLR0-F1
#
_cell.length_a   1.000
_cell.length_b   1.000
_cell.length_c   1.000
_cell.angle_alpha   90.00
_cell.angle_beta   90.00
_cell.angle_gamma   90.00
#
_symmetry.space_group_name_H-M   'P 1'
#
loop_
_entity.id
_entity.type
_entity.pdbx_description
1 polymer ?
#
loop_
_entity_poly.entity_id
_entity_poly.type
_entity_poly.pdbx_seq_one_letter_code
_entity_poly.pdbx_strand_id
1 'polypeptide(L)' 'MERSLLVDMARDKYVERCKQRAFDHLERDDLRNAVASFVGNMNARPDCELPHYLATLGASLLTANDALGWRTLIEGLR' A
#
# COMPACT_ATOMS: atom_id res chain seq x y z
N MET A 1 -19.47 -2.37 -10.71
CA MET A 1 -19.88 -1.23 -9.85
C MET A 1 -18.74 -0.74 -8.95
N GLU A 2 -17.92 -1.62 -8.37
CA GLU A 2 -16.77 -1.19 -7.52
C GLU A 2 -15.75 -0.31 -8.25
N ARG A 3 -15.43 -0.60 -9.52
CA ARG A 3 -14.44 0.16 -10.28
C ARG A 3 -14.81 1.65 -10.46
N SER A 4 -16.10 1.97 -10.62
CA SER A 4 -16.58 3.36 -10.72
C SER A 4 -16.44 4.12 -9.40
N LEU A 5 -16.74 3.49 -8.26
CA LEU A 5 -16.62 4.11 -6.93
C LEU A 5 -15.16 4.44 -6.56
N LEU A 6 -14.18 3.71 -7.11
CA LEU A 6 -12.76 3.98 -6.88
C LEU A 6 -12.23 5.18 -7.69
N VAL A 7 -12.83 5.44 -8.86
CA VAL A 7 -12.44 6.55 -9.75
C VAL A 7 -12.99 7.89 -9.24
N ASP A 8 -14.19 7.88 -8.65
CA ASP A 8 -14.83 9.10 -8.12
C ASP A 8 -14.24 9.58 -6.78
N MET A 9 -13.48 8.72 -6.09
CA MET A 9 -12.84 9.09 -4.82
C MET A 9 -11.57 9.91 -5.08
N ALA A 10 -11.40 11.02 -4.36
CA ALA A 10 -10.17 11.81 -4.39
C ALA A 10 -8.94 10.92 -4.10
N ARG A 11 -7.84 11.17 -4.83
CA ARG A 11 -6.59 10.39 -4.74
C ARG A 11 -6.15 10.18 -3.29
N ASP A 12 -6.08 11.25 -2.51
CA ASP A 12 -5.60 11.20 -1.13
C ASP A 12 -6.49 10.29 -0.27
N LYS A 13 -7.82 10.35 -0.42
CA LYS A 13 -8.74 9.45 0.29
C LYS A 13 -8.56 7.99 -0.13
N TYR A 14 -8.25 7.74 -1.40
CA TYR A 14 -7.95 6.40 -1.89
C TYR A 14 -6.65 5.87 -1.27
N VAL A 15 -5.59 6.68 -1.28
CA VAL A 15 -4.30 6.35 -0.69
C VAL A 15 -4.47 6.05 0.81
N GLU A 16 -5.14 6.91 1.57
CA GLU A 16 -5.39 6.68 3.02
C GLU A 16 -6.17 5.39 3.29
N ARG A 17 -7.15 5.05 2.46
CA ARG A 17 -7.85 3.76 2.55
C ARG A 17 -6.91 2.58 2.30
N CYS A 18 -6.00 2.70 1.34
CA CYS A 18 -5.01 1.67 1.04
C CYS A 18 -4.05 1.49 2.23
N LYS A 19 -3.59 2.59 2.82
CA LYS A 19 -2.74 2.58 4.02
C LYS A 19 -3.44 1.89 5.19
N GLN A 20 -4.69 2.28 5.50
CA GLN A 20 -5.44 1.69 6.61
C GLN A 20 -5.55 0.17 6.49
N ARG A 21 -5.92 -0.33 5.30
CA ARG A 21 -5.99 -1.78 5.06
C ARG A 21 -4.65 -2.49 5.27
N ALA A 22 -3.55 -1.87 4.88
CA ALA A 22 -2.23 -2.44 5.08
C ALA A 22 -1.85 -2.46 6.57
N PHE A 23 -2.17 -1.39 7.32
CA PHE A 23 -1.95 -1.34 8.76
C PHE A 23 -2.77 -2.41 9.51
N ASP A 24 -4.02 -2.66 9.12
CA ASP A 24 -4.85 -3.71 9.73
C ASP A 24 -4.19 -5.11 9.64
N HIS A 25 -3.41 -5.37 8.57
CA HIS A 25 -2.63 -6.60 8.44
C HIS A 25 -1.33 -6.55 9.27
N LEU A 26 -0.63 -5.42 9.29
CA LEU A 26 0.58 -5.26 10.11
C LEU A 26 0.28 -5.41 11.61
N GLU A 27 -0.88 -4.94 12.08
CA GLU A 27 -1.34 -5.13 13.47
C GLU A 27 -1.56 -6.61 13.82
N ARG A 28 -1.73 -7.47 12.82
CA ARG A 28 -1.89 -8.93 12.96
C ARG A 28 -0.61 -9.70 12.66
N ASP A 29 0.52 -9.00 12.54
CA ASP A 29 1.82 -9.55 12.15
C ASP A 29 1.80 -10.24 10.75
N ASP A 30 0.88 -9.82 9.89
CA ASP A 30 0.65 -10.41 8.58
C ASP A 30 1.29 -9.55 7.48
N LEU A 31 2.63 -9.49 7.49
CA LEU A 31 3.40 -8.66 6.56
C LEU A 31 3.06 -8.98 5.10
N ARG A 32 2.92 -10.27 4.77
CA ARG A 32 2.68 -10.69 3.38
C ARG A 32 1.37 -10.12 2.85
N ASN A 33 0.29 -10.20 3.61
CA ASN A 33 -1.00 -9.65 3.17
C ASN A 33 -1.03 -8.12 3.28
N ALA A 34 -0.29 -7.51 4.21
CA ALA A 34 -0.11 -6.06 4.24
C ALA A 34 0.46 -5.54 2.91
N VAL A 35 1.54 -6.16 2.43
CA VAL A 35 2.20 -5.79 1.17
C VAL A 35 1.30 -6.07 -0.03
N ALA A 36 0.73 -7.27 -0.12
CA ALA A 36 -0.12 -7.65 -1.23
C ALA A 36 -1.36 -6.74 -1.35
N SER A 37 -2.00 -6.45 -0.22
CA SER A 37 -3.14 -5.54 -0.15
C SER A 37 -2.75 -4.12 -0.55
N PHE A 38 -1.62 -3.61 -0.03
CA PHE A 38 -1.19 -2.25 -0.32
C PHE A 38 -0.85 -2.05 -1.81
N VAL A 39 0.09 -2.85 -2.33
CA VAL A 39 0.57 -2.74 -3.72
C VAL A 39 -0.56 -3.04 -4.71
N GLY A 40 -1.37 -4.06 -4.43
CA GLY A 40 -2.51 -4.42 -5.27
C GLY A 40 -3.56 -3.32 -5.35
N ASN A 41 -3.89 -2.67 -4.24
CA ASN A 41 -4.82 -1.54 -4.25
C ASN A 41 -4.20 -0.31 -4.95
N MET A 42 -2.96 0.06 -4.65
CA MET A 42 -2.31 1.21 -5.28
C MET A 42 -2.23 1.07 -6.80
N ASN A 43 -1.87 -0.12 -7.31
CA ASN A 43 -1.80 -0.40 -8.74
C ASN A 43 -3.17 -0.54 -9.42
N ALA A 44 -4.27 -0.56 -8.68
CA ALA A 44 -5.61 -0.55 -9.27
C ALA A 44 -5.99 0.82 -9.86
N ARG A 45 -5.24 1.89 -9.52
CA ARG A 45 -5.42 3.25 -10.03
C ARG A 45 -4.10 3.80 -10.60
N PRO A 46 -4.03 4.15 -11.90
CA PRO A 46 -2.79 4.61 -12.53
C PRO A 46 -2.13 5.82 -11.85
N ASP A 47 -2.91 6.72 -11.27
CA ASP A 47 -2.42 7.91 -10.57
C ASP A 47 -2.04 7.67 -9.09
N CYS A 48 -2.22 6.44 -8.62
CA CYS A 48 -1.78 5.95 -7.30
C CYS A 48 -0.63 4.95 -7.43
N GLU A 49 -0.15 4.62 -8.63
CA GLU A 49 0.93 3.65 -8.82
C GLU A 49 2.19 4.06 -8.04
N LEU A 50 2.81 3.07 -7.41
CA LEU A 50 4.05 3.28 -6.68
C LEU A 50 5.19 3.57 -7.67
N PRO A 51 5.96 4.66 -7.46
CA PRO A 51 7.19 4.87 -8.19
C PRO A 51 8.12 3.66 -8.09
N HIS A 52 8.82 3.34 -9.19
CA HIS A 52 9.63 2.12 -9.30
C HIS A 52 10.65 1.96 -8.15
N TYR A 53 11.28 3.06 -7.71
CA TYR A 53 12.24 3.01 -6.61
C TYR A 53 11.60 2.62 -5.26
N LEU A 54 10.33 3.01 -5.02
CA LEU A 54 9.58 2.62 -3.82
C LEU A 54 9.12 1.17 -3.90
N ALA A 55 8.74 0.70 -5.09
CA ALA A 55 8.44 -0.72 -5.31
C ALA A 55 9.66 -1.61 -5.02
N THR A 56 10.84 -1.19 -5.49
CA THR A 56 12.12 -1.88 -5.21
C THR A 56 12.48 -1.85 -3.73
N LEU A 57 12.33 -0.69 -3.06
CA LEU A 57 12.52 -0.60 -1.62
C LEU A 57 11.56 -1.52 -0.86
N GLY A 58 10.28 -1.52 -1.22
CA GLY A 58 9.28 -2.41 -0.64
C GLY A 58 9.64 -3.89 -0.81
N ALA A 59 10.10 -4.30 -2.00
CA ALA A 59 10.55 -5.67 -2.23
C ALA A 59 11.73 -6.07 -1.32
N SER A 60 12.69 -5.16 -1.13
CA SER A 60 13.82 -5.37 -0.20
C SER A 60 13.36 -5.53 1.25
N LEU A 61 12.45 -4.67 1.70
CA LEU A 61 11.87 -4.74 3.05
C LEU A 61 11.07 -6.03 3.27
N LEU A 62 10.32 -6.47 2.27
CA LEU A 62 9.58 -7.74 2.32
C LEU A 62 10.55 -8.93 2.43
N THR A 63 11.62 -8.91 1.64
CA THR A 63 12.66 -9.95 1.66
C THR A 63 13.36 -10.03 3.02
N ALA A 64 13.56 -8.89 3.67
CA ALA A 64 14.14 -8.80 5.01
C ALA A 64 13.14 -9.13 6.15
N ASN A 65 11.87 -9.40 5.83
CA ASN A 65 10.77 -9.49 6.80
C ASN A 65 10.68 -8.26 7.72
N ASP A 66 11.01 -7.08 7.19
CA ASP A 66 11.06 -5.82 7.93
C ASP A 66 9.68 -5.14 7.94
N ALA A 67 8.85 -5.56 8.90
CA ALA A 67 7.51 -5.01 9.08
C ALA A 67 7.54 -3.53 9.51
N LEU A 68 8.55 -3.11 10.27
CA LEU A 68 8.70 -1.73 10.71
C LEU A 68 9.07 -0.82 9.53
N GLY A 69 10.03 -1.24 8.71
CA GLY A 69 10.40 -0.52 7.50
C GLY A 69 9.23 -0.40 6.52
N TRP A 70 8.41 -1.46 6.38
CA TRP A 70 7.18 -1.40 5.60
C TRP A 70 6.15 -0.41 6.16
N ARG A 71 6.00 -0.37 7.50
CA ARG A 71 5.14 0.62 8.16
C ARG A 71 5.59 2.05 7.83
N THR A 72 6.87 2.34 7.99
CA THR A 72 7.46 3.66 7.71
C THR A 72 7.32 4.04 6.24
N LEU A 73 7.50 3.10 5.31
CA LEU A 73 7.29 3.31 3.88
C LEU A 73 5.84 3.74 3.60
N ILE A 74 4.86 3.04 4.17
CA ILE A 74 3.44 3.32 3.98
C ILE A 74 3.06 4.69 4.56
N GLU A 75 3.56 5.04 5.75
CA GLU A 75 3.33 6.34 6.40
C GLU A 75 3.86 7.52 5.57
N GLY A 76 5.00 7.33 4.88
CA GLY A 76 5.64 8.37 4.06
C GLY A 76 4.98 8.68 2.71
N LEU A 77 4.02 7.85 2.26
CA LEU A 77 3.36 8.03 0.97
C LEU A 77 2.28 9.12 1.05
N ARG A 78 2.10 9.86 -0.04
CA ARG A 78 1.05 10.89 -0.21
C ARG A 78 0.26 10.62 -1.46
#